data_AF-A0A1X7C6L1-F1
#
_entry.id   AF-A0A1X7C6L1-F1
#
_cell.length_a   1.000
_cell.length_b   1.000
_cell.length_c   1.000
_cell.angle_alpha   90.00
_cell.angle_beta   90.00
_cell.angle_gamma   90.00
#
_symmetry.space_group_name_H-M   'P 1'
#
loop_
_entity.id
_entity.type
_entity.pdbx_description
1 polymer ?
#
loop_
_entity_poly.entity_id
_entity_poly.type
_entity_poly.pdbx_seq_one_letter_code
_entity_poly.pdbx_strand_id
1 'polypeptide(L)' 'MKTHFAPFTDLEDIEQAPCGTWLGEASELSGDWSEVDCLLCQKHKEKLIAAAADEERFIVEQMGDMAAFMRAQG' A
#
# COMPACT_ATOMS: atom_id res chain seq x y z
N MET A 1 4.93 11.08 17.33
CA MET A 1 4.82 10.57 15.95
C MET A 1 3.37 10.55 15.54
N LYS A 2 3.09 10.58 14.24
CA LYS A 2 1.84 10.02 13.70
C LYS A 2 2.21 8.83 12.82
N THR A 3 1.56 7.71 13.03
CA THR A 3 1.75 6.47 12.28
C THR A 3 0.66 6.35 11.23
N HIS A 4 1.09 6.31 9.97
CA HIS A 4 0.25 6.25 8.79
C HIS A 4 0.16 4.82 8.27
N PHE A 5 -0.99 4.46 7.70
CA PHE A 5 -1.14 3.16 7.06
C PHE A 5 -0.28 3.10 5.79
N ALA A 6 0.54 2.05 5.67
CA ALA A 6 1.31 1.74 4.47
C ALA A 6 1.30 0.21 4.23
N PRO A 7 0.62 -0.27 3.18
CA PRO A 7 0.46 -1.72 2.94
C PRO A 7 1.70 -2.38 2.30
N PHE A 8 2.70 -1.61 1.86
CA PHE A 8 3.84 -2.11 1.09
C PHE A 8 5.14 -2.11 1.88
N THR A 9 6.07 -2.98 1.49
CA THR A 9 7.36 -3.18 2.16
C THR A 9 8.46 -2.23 1.70
N ASP A 10 8.25 -1.52 0.58
CA ASP A 10 9.23 -0.56 0.05
C ASP A 10 8.81 0.86 0.43
N LEU A 11 9.24 1.27 1.61
CA LEU A 11 8.81 2.50 2.29
C LEU A 11 9.85 3.61 2.18
N GLU A 12 10.99 3.38 1.51
CA GLU A 12 12.12 4.32 1.48
C GLU A 12 11.85 5.52 0.55
N ASP A 13 10.98 5.37 -0.45
CA ASP A 13 10.68 6.40 -1.46
C ASP A 13 9.28 7.03 -1.34
N ILE A 14 8.51 6.71 -0.30
CA ILE A 14 7.15 7.25 -0.14
C ILE A 14 7.17 8.64 0.50
N GLU A 15 6.91 9.68 -0.29
CA GLU A 15 6.82 11.06 0.19
C GLU A 15 5.44 11.41 0.76
N GLN A 16 4.41 10.64 0.38
CA GLN A 16 3.03 10.88 0.79
C GLN A 16 2.34 9.57 1.16
N ALA A 17 1.78 9.50 2.36
CA ALA A 17 1.00 8.36 2.80
C ALA A 17 -0.25 8.17 1.92
N PRO A 18 -0.79 6.94 1.80
CA PRO A 18 -2.04 6.64 1.10
C PRO A 18 -3.25 7.51 1.50
N CYS A 19 -3.26 8.04 2.72
CA CYS A 19 -4.30 8.98 3.17
C CYS A 19 -4.17 10.40 2.58
N GLY A 20 -3.16 10.67 1.76
CA GLY A 20 -2.85 11.97 1.14
C GLY A 20 -2.04 12.91 2.01
N THR A 21 -1.50 12.44 3.15
CA THR A 21 -0.65 13.28 4.04
C THR A 21 0.80 13.17 3.61
N TRP A 22 1.44 14.32 3.37
CA TRP A 22 2.88 14.38 3.14
C TRP A 22 3.64 13.92 4.37
N LEU A 23 4.58 13.01 4.16
CA LEU A 23 5.41 12.43 5.19
C LEU A 23 6.60 13.36 5.47
N GLY A 24 7.11 13.27 6.69
CA GLY A 24 8.28 14.02 7.13
C GLY A 24 8.93 13.32 8.32
N GLU A 25 9.98 13.91 8.89
CA GLU A 25 10.82 13.29 9.92
C GLU A 25 10.06 12.74 11.14
N ALA A 26 8.88 13.28 11.46
CA ALA A 26 8.04 12.86 12.59
C ALA A 26 6.90 11.88 12.20
N SER A 27 6.90 11.38 10.96
CA SER A 27 5.90 10.45 10.45
C SER A 27 6.44 9.02 10.50
N GLU A 28 5.59 8.09 10.89
CA GLU A 28 5.85 6.66 10.81
C GLU A 28 4.88 5.99 9.85
N LEU A 29 5.24 4.78 9.42
CA LEU A 29 4.46 3.97 8.51
C LEU A 29 4.28 2.57 9.12
N SER A 30 3.07 2.03 9.06
CA SER A 30 2.79 0.66 9.48
C SER A 30 1.73 0.02 8.58
N GLY A 31 1.92 -1.26 8.27
CA GLY A 31 0.90 -2.09 7.66
C GLY A 31 -0.13 -2.62 8.66
N ASP A 32 0.16 -2.54 9.97
CA ASP A 32 -0.76 -2.98 11.02
C ASP A 32 -1.68 -1.84 11.44
N TRP A 33 -2.97 -1.99 11.15
CA TRP A 33 -4.02 -1.05 11.57
C TRP A 33 -4.11 -0.85 13.09
N SER A 34 -3.55 -1.76 13.90
CA SER A 34 -3.47 -1.60 15.36
C SER A 34 -2.46 -0.53 15.79
N GLU A 35 -1.47 -0.24 14.93
CA GLU A 35 -0.40 0.74 15.17
C GLU A 35 -0.69 2.10 14.49
N VAL A 36 -1.66 2.15 13.58
CA VAL A 36 -2.02 3.37 12.84
C VAL A 36 -2.83 4.33 13.72
N ASP A 37 -2.22 5.46 14.09
CA ASP A 37 -2.89 6.52 14.87
C ASP A 37 -3.36 7.72 14.03
N CYS A 38 -3.05 7.74 12.72
CA CYS A 38 -3.46 8.81 11.83
C CYS A 38 -4.99 8.81 11.63
N LEU A 39 -5.67 9.86 12.10
CA LEU A 39 -7.13 10.01 11.97
C LEU A 39 -7.64 10.02 10.52
N LEU A 40 -6.84 10.50 9.56
CA LEU A 40 -7.21 10.45 8.14
C LEU A 40 -7.15 9.02 7.59
N CYS A 41 -6.14 8.23 8.00
CA CYS A 41 -6.07 6.81 7.67
C CYS A 41 -7.27 6.07 8.28
N GLN A 42 -7.57 6.30 9.56
CA GLN A 42 -8.71 5.67 10.25
C GLN A 42 -10.05 6.03 9.59
N LYS A 43 -10.25 7.30 9.21
CA LYS A 43 -11.46 7.75 8.50
C LYS A 43 -11.63 7.08 7.14
N HIS A 44 -10.52 6.82 6.43
CA HIS A 44 -10.54 6.25 5.09
C HIS A 44 -10.18 4.75 5.07
N LYS A 45 -10.21 4.07 6.23
CA LYS A 45 -9.71 2.71 6.40
C LYS A 45 -10.24 1.72 5.36
N GLU A 46 -11.55 1.66 5.18
CA GLU A 46 -12.18 0.75 4.22
C GLU A 46 -11.73 1.03 2.78
N LYS A 47 -11.63 2.31 2.40
CA LYS A 47 -11.16 2.72 1.08
C LYS A 47 -9.69 2.34 0.87
N LEU A 48 -8.85 2.53 1.89
CA LEU A 48 -7.42 2.22 1.83
C LEU A 48 -7.18 0.71 1.75
N ILE A 49 -7.96 -0.09 2.50
CA ILE A 49 -7.93 -1.55 2.40
C ILE A 49 -8.37 -2.02 1.01
N ALA A 50 -9.46 -1.47 0.48
CA ALA A 50 -9.95 -1.80 -0.85
C ALA A 50 -8.92 -1.45 -1.94
N ALA A 51 -8.32 -0.26 -1.86
CA ALA A 51 -7.27 0.15 -2.80
C ALA A 51 -6.04 -0.77 -2.76
N ALA A 52 -5.59 -1.14 -1.56
CA ALA A 52 -4.48 -2.08 -1.40
C ALA A 52 -4.79 -3.47 -1.98
N ALA A 53 -6.01 -3.98 -1.77
CA ALA A 53 -6.46 -5.24 -2.34
C ALA A 53 -6.61 -5.18 -3.87
N ASP A 54 -7.08 -4.06 -4.40
CA ASP A 54 -7.20 -3.85 -5.85
C ASP A 54 -5.83 -3.84 -6.52
N GLU A 55 -4.85 -3.18 -5.90
CA GLU A 55 -3.46 -3.15 -6.36
C GLU A 55 -2.80 -4.54 -6.31
N GLU A 56 -2.97 -5.28 -5.21
CA GLU A 56 -2.47 -6.67 -5.11
C GLU A 56 -3.06 -7.55 -6.22
N ARG A 57 -4.37 -7.47 -6.47
CA ARG A 57 -5.01 -8.24 -7.55
C ARG A 57 -4.44 -7.89 -8.92
N PHE A 58 -4.21 -6.60 -9.18
CA PHE A 58 -3.61 -6.15 -10.42
C PHE A 58 -2.18 -6.69 -10.61
N ILE A 59 -1.36 -6.66 -9.56
CA ILE A 59 0.00 -7.21 -9.60
C ILE A 59 -0.04 -8.72 -9.89
N VAL A 60 -0.90 -9.47 -9.21
CA VAL A 60 -1.04 -10.92 -9.42
C VAL A 60 -1.51 -11.25 -10.84
N GLU A 61 -2.46 -10.47 -11.38
CA GLU A 61 -2.95 -10.63 -12.76
C GLU A 61 -1.82 -10.43 -13.78
N GLN A 62 -1.06 -9.33 -13.64
CA GLN A 62 0.09 -9.07 -14.51
C GLN A 62 1.17 -10.16 -14.44
N MET A 63 1.46 -10.67 -13.25
CA MET A 63 2.39 -11.79 -13.07
C MET A 63 1.86 -13.06 -13.75
N GLY A 64 0.55 -13.31 -13.68
CA GLY A 64 -0.12 -14.42 -14.35
C GLY A 64 0.00 -14.34 -15.87
N ASP A 65 -0.26 -13.17 -16.44
CA ASP A 65 -0.11 -12.90 -17.87
C ASP A 65 1.33 -13.13 -18.35
N MET A 66 2.31 -12.64 -17.59
CA MET A 66 3.72 -12.91 -17.86
C MET A 66 4.03 -14.41 -17.84
N ALA A 67 3.54 -15.15 -16.84
CA ALA A 67 3.76 -16.59 -16.75
C ALA A 67 3.10 -17.36 -17.91
N ALA A 68 1.94 -16.89 -18.39
CA ALA A 68 1.26 -17.47 -19.55
C ALA A 68 2.07 -17.23 -20.84
N PHE A 69 2.55 -15.99 -21.03
CA PHE A 69 3.41 -15.63 -22.16
C PHE A 69 4.69 -16.47 -22.21
N MET A 70 5.39 -16.62 -21.08
CA MET A 70 6.61 -17.45 -21.00
C MET A 70 6.37 -18.91 -21.37
N ARG A 71 5.21 -19.47 -21.01
CA ARG A 71 4.82 -20.84 -21.41
C ARG A 71 4.52 -20.98 -22.89
N ALA A 72 4.01 -19.93 -23.55
CA ALA A 72 3.71 -19.94 -24.98
C ALA A 72 4.95 -19.78 -25.87
N GLN A 73 6.06 -19.29 -25.33
CA GLN A 73 7.33 -19.11 -26.04
C GLN A 73 8.31 -20.29 -25.91
N GLY A 74 7.98 -21.30 -25.10
CA GLY A 74 8.76 -22.55 -24.96
C GLY A 74 8.16 -23.69 -25.77
#